data_AF-A0A7S1BRF6-F1
#
_entry.id   AF-A0A7S1BRF6-F1
#
_cell.length_a   1.000
_cell.length_b   1.000
_cell.length_c   1.000
_cell.angle_alpha   90.00
_cell.angle_beta   90.00
_cell.angle_gamma   90.00
#
_symmetry.space_group_name_H-M   'P 1'
#
loop_
_entity.id
_entity.type
_entity.pdbx_description
1 polymer ?
#
loop_
_entity_poly.entity_id
_entity_poly.type
_entity_poly.pdbx_seq_one_letter_code
_entity_poly.pdbx_strand_id
1 'polypeptide(L)'
;GGLGKTTLAAMAVNSTDVRSYFDHILWLNLGHHVASRSGRNNLTYDMYLGCLRQLCIQLDISAENFHVQAVLQKGDSGITKAAKLVQAMEKAKLDMVNAIEGLKILIVLDDVWNHE
;
A
#
# COMPACT_ATOMS: atom_id res chain seq x y z
N GLY A 1 16.67 7.68 13.30
CA GLY A 1 16.91 7.41 11.87
C GLY A 1 18.38 7.10 11.62
N GLY A 2 18.73 6.49 10.48
CA GLY A 2 20.13 6.41 10.00
C GLY A 2 20.93 5.11 10.23
N LEU A 3 20.35 4.07 10.83
CA LEU A 3 21.07 2.81 11.14
C LEU A 3 21.30 1.88 9.93
N GLY A 4 21.03 2.33 8.71
CA GLY A 4 21.20 1.50 7.50
C GLY A 4 20.14 0.42 7.27
N LYS A 5 18.98 0.49 7.94
CA LYS A 5 17.89 -0.52 7.78
C LYS A 5 17.41 -0.63 6.34
N THR A 6 17.07 0.50 5.73
CA THR A 6 16.69 0.62 4.31
C THR A 6 17.78 0.05 3.40
N THR A 7 19.06 0.36 3.70
CA THR A 7 20.20 -0.17 2.96
C THR A 7 20.30 -1.69 3.07
N LEU A 8 20.15 -2.25 4.27
CA LEU A 8 20.21 -3.70 4.49
C LEU A 8 19.05 -4.42 3.78
N ALA A 9 17.84 -3.87 3.84
CA ALA A 9 16.68 -4.40 3.12
C ALA A 9 16.91 -4.37 1.60
N ALA A 10 17.48 -3.28 1.06
CA ALA A 10 17.84 -3.19 -0.36
C ALA A 10 18.91 -4.22 -0.75
N MET A 11 19.89 -4.48 0.11
CA MET A 11 20.90 -5.52 -0.11
C MET A 11 20.29 -6.92 -0.13
N ALA A 12 19.40 -7.24 0.81
CA ALA A 12 18.72 -8.53 0.87
C ALA A 12 17.85 -8.77 -0.38
N VAL A 13 17.07 -7.77 -0.78
CA VAL A 13 16.25 -7.79 -2.01
C VAL A 13 17.08 -7.97 -3.28
N ASN A 14 18.31 -7.43 -3.30
CA ASN A 14 19.19 -7.54 -4.46
C ASN A 14 20.02 -8.83 -4.50
N SER A 15 19.95 -9.68 -3.48
CA SER A 15 20.61 -10.99 -3.53
C SER A 15 20.05 -11.86 -4.65
N THR A 16 20.94 -12.65 -5.28
CA THR A 16 20.57 -13.52 -6.41
C THR A 16 19.51 -14.54 -6.01
N ASP A 17 19.60 -15.09 -4.80
CA ASP A 17 18.66 -16.08 -4.29
C ASP A 17 17.25 -15.48 -4.15
N VAL A 18 17.14 -14.27 -3.61
CA VAL A 18 15.83 -13.58 -3.48
C VAL A 18 15.28 -13.21 -4.84
N ARG A 19 16.09 -12.63 -5.73
CA ARG A 19 15.66 -12.23 -7.09
C ARG A 19 15.28 -13.41 -7.99
N SER A 20 15.84 -14.60 -7.75
CA SER A 20 15.50 -15.80 -8.52
C SER A 20 14.28 -16.55 -7.98
N TYR A 21 13.88 -16.29 -6.73
CA TYR A 21 12.76 -16.98 -6.09
C TYR A 21 11.41 -16.27 -6.28
N PHE A 22 11.38 -14.94 -6.19
CA PHE A 22 10.15 -14.15 -6.29
C PHE A 22 9.92 -13.65 -7.72
N ASP A 23 8.67 -13.74 -8.19
CA ASP A 23 8.26 -13.22 -9.49
C ASP A 23 8.31 -11.68 -9.52
N HIS A 24 7.93 -11.06 -8.39
CA HIS A 24 7.98 -9.62 -8.20
C HIS A 24 8.48 -9.25 -6.81
N ILE A 25 9.31 -8.21 -6.75
CA ILE A 25 9.72 -7.57 -5.50
C ILE A 25 9.26 -6.11 -5.55
N LEU A 26 8.34 -5.77 -4.66
CA LEU A 26 7.67 -4.47 -4.61
C LEU A 26 8.19 -3.69 -3.40
N TRP A 27 8.48 -2.41 -3.59
CA TRP A 27 8.94 -1.51 -2.54
C TRP A 27 7.94 -0.37 -2.35
N LEU A 28 7.44 -0.21 -1.12
CA LEU A 28 6.57 0.89 -0.73
C LEU A 28 7.26 1.72 0.35
N ASN A 29 7.43 3.01 0.11
CA ASN A 29 7.92 3.95 1.12
C ASN A 29 6.73 4.66 1.78
N LEU A 30 6.47 4.31 3.04
CA LEU A 30 5.36 4.86 3.82
C LEU A 30 5.73 6.17 4.55
N GLY A 31 7.01 6.51 4.65
CA GLY A 31 7.50 7.69 5.37
C GLY A 31 6.94 9.01 4.86
N HIS A 32 6.80 9.13 3.53
CA HIS A 32 6.22 10.33 2.90
C HIS A 32 4.74 10.54 3.23
N HIS A 33 4.01 9.46 3.55
CA HIS A 33 2.60 9.53 3.84
C HIS A 33 2.32 9.98 5.29
N VAL A 34 3.26 9.75 6.21
CA VAL A 34 3.10 10.04 7.65
C VAL A 34 3.51 11.48 8.01
N ALA A 35 4.34 12.13 7.20
CA ALA A 35 4.78 13.52 7.45
C ALA A 35 3.65 14.57 7.35
N SER A 36 2.52 14.21 6.72
CA SER A 36 1.36 15.09 6.58
C SER A 36 0.22 14.66 7.52
N ARG A 37 0.18 15.27 8.71
CA ARG A 37 -0.96 15.34 9.67
C ARG A 37 -1.15 14.18 10.68
N SER A 38 -0.73 14.47 11.89
CA SER A 38 -1.50 14.39 13.16
C SER A 38 -2.21 13.07 13.51
N GLY A 39 -1.54 12.23 14.31
CA GLY A 39 -2.17 11.52 15.44
C GLY A 39 -3.18 10.41 15.16
N ARG A 40 -3.22 9.82 13.95
CA ARG A 40 -4.02 8.62 13.68
C ARG A 40 -3.15 7.49 13.14
N ASN A 41 -3.20 6.35 13.80
CA ASN A 41 -2.41 5.15 13.51
C ASN A 41 -2.83 4.41 12.22
N ASN A 42 -3.72 5.00 11.42
CA ASN A 42 -4.28 4.37 10.23
C ASN A 42 -3.98 5.20 8.98
N LEU A 43 -3.59 4.51 7.90
CA LEU A 43 -3.54 5.10 6.56
C LEU A 43 -4.89 5.77 6.26
N THR A 44 -4.85 7.03 5.83
CA THR A 44 -6.05 7.65 5.24
C THR A 44 -6.39 6.95 3.92
N TYR A 45 -7.63 7.08 3.48
CA TYR A 45 -8.07 6.54 2.20
C TYR A 45 -7.16 6.94 1.02
N ASP A 46 -6.76 8.22 0.97
CA ASP A 46 -5.89 8.74 -0.08
C ASP A 46 -4.47 8.15 -0.01
N MET A 47 -3.93 7.98 1.21
CA MET A 47 -2.63 7.31 1.40
C MET A 47 -2.68 5.85 0.95
N TYR A 48 -3.76 5.16 1.28
CA TYR A 48 -3.99 3.77 0.87
C TYR A 48 -4.08 3.63 -0.65
N LEU A 49 -4.85 4.50 -1.33
CA LEU A 49 -4.90 4.52 -2.80
C LEU A 49 -3.55 4.87 -3.41
N GLY A 50 -2.78 5.77 -2.80
CA GLY A 50 -1.41 6.06 -3.20
C GLY A 50 -0.51 4.83 -3.18
N CYS A 51 -0.57 4.04 -2.10
CA CYS A 51 0.17 2.79 -1.98
C CYS A 51 -0.27 1.77 -3.05
N LEU A 52 -1.59 1.60 -3.25
CA LEU A 52 -2.10 0.69 -4.27
C LEU A 52 -1.63 1.07 -5.68
N ARG A 53 -1.64 2.36 -6.04
CA ARG A 53 -1.14 2.82 -7.34
C ARG A 53 0.35 2.52 -7.51
N GLN A 54 1.15 2.70 -6.46
CA GLN A 54 2.58 2.34 -6.50
C GLN A 54 2.78 0.84 -6.71
N LEU A 55 1.97 -0.02 -6.08
CA LEU A 55 1.99 -1.46 -6.34
C LEU A 55 1.60 -1.78 -7.78
N CYS A 56 0.55 -1.14 -8.30
CA CYS A 56 0.09 -1.35 -9.67
C CYS A 56 1.18 -1.05 -10.70
N ILE A 57 1.87 0.09 -10.52
CA ILE A 57 2.98 0.51 -11.39
C ILE A 57 4.13 -0.50 -11.36
N GLN A 58 4.50 -0.99 -10.17
CA GLN A 58 5.60 -1.95 -10.03
C GLN A 58 5.25 -3.36 -10.55
N LEU A 59 3.96 -3.70 -10.56
CA LEU A 59 3.44 -4.95 -11.12
C LEU A 59 3.10 -4.87 -12.61
N ASP A 60 3.22 -3.68 -13.22
CA ASP A 60 2.77 -3.42 -14.60
C ASP A 60 1.31 -3.82 -14.85
N ILE A 61 0.45 -3.57 -13.86
CA ILE A 61 -1.00 -3.80 -13.96
C ILE A 61 -1.74 -2.46 -14.04
N SER A 62 -2.81 -2.42 -14.85
CA SER A 62 -3.60 -1.20 -14.99
C SER A 62 -4.28 -0.84 -13.67
N ALA A 63 -3.98 0.38 -13.18
CA ALA A 63 -4.64 0.95 -12.00
C ALA A 63 -6.15 1.14 -12.20
N GLU A 64 -6.64 1.10 -13.44
CA GLU A 64 -8.06 1.20 -13.75
C GLU A 64 -8.86 -0.02 -13.28
N ASN A 65 -8.20 -1.17 -13.08
CA ASN A 65 -8.83 -2.34 -12.46
C ASN A 65 -9.21 -2.10 -10.99
N PHE A 66 -8.65 -1.06 -10.37
CA PHE A 66 -8.84 -0.70 -8.97
C PHE A 66 -9.63 0.59 -8.83
N HIS A 67 -10.58 0.87 -9.75
CA HIS A 67 -11.51 2.02 -9.69
C HIS A 67 -12.39 1.93 -8.45
N VAL A 68 -11.79 2.25 -7.32
CA VAL A 68 -12.43 2.38 -6.03
C VAL A 68 -12.47 3.87 -5.77
N GLN A 69 -13.58 4.49 -6.19
CA GLN A 69 -13.97 5.78 -5.69
C GLN A 69 -15.03 5.54 -4.62
N ALA A 70 -14.71 5.86 -3.37
CA ALA A 70 -15.74 5.91 -2.33
C ALA A 70 -16.77 6.96 -2.72
N VAL A 71 -18.00 6.53 -3.02
CA VAL A 71 -19.09 7.44 -3.39
C VAL A 71 -19.63 8.10 -2.13
N LEU A 72 -19.08 9.26 -1.80
CA LEU A 72 -19.53 10.09 -0.68
C LEU A 72 -20.69 10.99 -1.14
N GLN A 73 -21.77 11.01 -0.38
CA GLN A 73 -22.96 11.81 -0.67
C GLN A 73 -23.06 13.01 0.28
N LYS A 74 -23.65 14.10 -0.23
CA LYS A 74 -23.97 15.27 0.59
C LYS A 74 -25.04 14.87 1.62
N GLY A 75 -24.68 14.93 2.91
CA GLY A 75 -25.54 14.48 4.01
C GLY A 75 -25.03 13.25 4.74
N ASP A 76 -24.01 12.56 4.22
CA ASP A 76 -23.39 11.44 4.94
C ASP A 76 -22.81 11.91 6.29
N SER A 77 -23.14 11.19 7.36
CA SER A 77 -22.54 11.39 8.68
C SER A 77 -21.05 11.02 8.67
N GLY A 78 -20.29 11.47 9.68
CA GLY A 78 -18.88 11.08 9.81
C GLY A 78 -18.66 9.57 9.85
N ILE A 79 -19.53 8.84 10.54
CA ILE A 79 -19.51 7.37 10.65
C ILE A 79 -19.82 6.74 9.28
N THR A 80 -20.84 7.23 8.59
CA THR A 80 -21.23 6.73 7.25
C THR A 80 -20.10 6.93 6.25
N LYS A 81 -19.43 8.08 6.27
CA LYS A 81 -18.25 8.34 5.41
C LYS A 81 -17.12 7.35 5.72
N ALA A 82 -16.79 7.15 6.99
CA ALA A 82 -15.74 6.22 7.39
C ALA A 82 -16.04 4.79 6.93
N ALA A 83 -17.28 4.31 7.11
CA ALA A 83 -17.70 2.99 6.66
C ALA A 83 -17.57 2.82 5.13
N LYS A 84 -18.01 3.82 4.36
CA LYS A 84 -17.87 3.81 2.89
C LYS A 84 -16.41 3.78 2.43
N LEU A 85 -15.52 4.51 3.10
CA LEU A 85 -14.09 4.50 2.80
C LEU A 85 -13.45 3.14 3.12
N VAL A 86 -13.80 2.53 4.25
CA VAL A 86 -13.31 1.19 4.62
C VAL A 86 -13.79 0.14 3.61
N GLN A 87 -15.08 0.14 3.26
CA GLN A 87 -15.63 -0.79 2.27
C GLN A 87 -14.93 -0.65 0.90
N ALA A 88 -14.65 0.58 0.50
CA ALA A 88 -13.89 0.88 -0.69
C ALA A 88 -12.46 0.29 -0.61
N MET A 89 -11.74 0.51 0.49
CA MET A 89 -10.41 -0.08 0.71
C MET A 89 -10.42 -1.61 0.70
N GLU A 90 -11.42 -2.24 1.32
CA GLU A 90 -11.57 -3.70 1.33
C GLU A 90 -11.81 -4.27 -0.07
N LYS A 91 -12.63 -3.59 -0.88
CA LYS A 91 -12.83 -3.98 -2.29
C LYS A 91 -11.51 -3.90 -3.07
N ALA A 92 -10.80 -2.77 -2.96
CA ALA A 92 -9.52 -2.59 -3.66
C ALA A 92 -8.48 -3.65 -3.23
N LYS A 93 -8.45 -4.01 -1.94
CA LYS A 93 -7.63 -5.09 -1.41
C LYS A 93 -7.98 -6.42 -2.07
N LEU A 94 -9.26 -6.76 -2.17
CA LEU A 94 -9.71 -8.00 -2.79
C LEU A 94 -9.33 -8.06 -4.27
N ASP A 95 -9.54 -6.97 -5.00
CA ASP A 95 -9.14 -6.85 -6.40
C ASP A 95 -7.63 -7.07 -6.54
N MET A 96 -6.82 -6.60 -5.58
CA MET A 96 -5.36 -6.74 -5.63
C MET A 96 -4.95 -8.17 -5.34
N VAL A 97 -5.59 -8.83 -4.36
CA VAL A 97 -5.38 -10.25 -4.07
C VAL A 97 -5.64 -11.10 -5.31
N ASN A 98 -6.73 -10.81 -6.04
CA ASN A 98 -7.05 -11.53 -7.27
C ASN A 98 -6.03 -11.25 -8.38
N ALA A 99 -5.58 -9.99 -8.52
CA ALA A 99 -4.61 -9.60 -9.54
C ALA A 99 -3.23 -10.24 -9.34
N ILE A 100 -2.87 -10.58 -8.11
CA ILE A 100 -1.58 -11.19 -7.77
C ILE A 100 -1.67 -12.69 -7.46
N GLU A 101 -2.84 -13.30 -7.66
CA GLU A 101 -3.05 -14.70 -7.33
C GLU A 101 -2.08 -15.59 -8.11
N GLY A 102 -1.44 -16.52 -7.40
CA GLY A 102 -0.44 -17.44 -7.97
C GLY A 102 0.98 -16.86 -8.13
N LEU A 103 1.17 -15.55 -7.92
CA LEU A 103 2.51 -14.94 -7.97
C LEU A 103 3.23 -15.04 -6.62
N LYS A 104 4.52 -15.33 -6.65
CA LYS A 104 5.42 -15.20 -5.51
C LYS A 104 5.88 -13.76 -5.41
N ILE A 105 5.20 -12.99 -4.56
CA ILE A 105 5.50 -11.57 -4.35
C ILE A 105 6.20 -11.35 -3.01
N LEU A 106 7.27 -10.57 -3.03
CA LEU A 106 7.85 -9.97 -1.83
C LEU A 106 7.48 -8.48 -1.79
N ILE A 107 6.85 -8.04 -0.71
CA ILE A 107 6.54 -6.61 -0.49
C ILE A 107 7.40 -6.08 0.65
N VAL A 108 8.21 -5.06 0.38
CA VAL A 108 8.96 -4.31 1.38
C VAL A 108 8.19 -3.05 1.73
N LEU A 109 7.77 -2.96 2.99
CA LEU A 109 7.20 -1.75 3.57
C LEU A 109 8.31 -1.00 4.30
N ASP A 110 8.77 0.10 3.71
CA ASP A 110 9.85 0.93 4.25
C ASP A 110 9.29 2.13 5.02
N ASP A 111 10.00 2.49 6.08
CA ASP A 111 9.67 3.58 7.01
C ASP A 111 8.24 3.49 7.59
N VAL A 112 7.88 2.32 8.12
CA VAL A 112 6.62 2.08 8.83
C VAL A 112 6.69 2.69 10.24
N TRP A 113 5.71 3.51 10.59
CA TRP A 113 5.59 4.14 11.91
C TRP A 113 4.42 3.54 12.68
N ASN A 114 4.64 3.15 13.93
CA ASN A 114 3.58 2.89 14.89
C ASN A 114 3.67 3.96 15.99
N HIS A 115 2.60 4.74 16.18
CA HIS A 115 2.49 5.58 17.36
C HIS A 115 1.79 4.76 18.44
N GLU A 116 2.57 4.18 19.36
CA GLU A 116 2.05 3.77 20.66
C GLU A 116 1.54 4.99 21.45
#